data_AF-A0A962NDX4-F1
#
_entry.id   AF-A0A962NDX4-F1
#
_cell.length_a   1.000
_cell.length_b   1.000
_cell.length_c   1.000
_cell.angle_alpha   90.00
_cell.angle_beta   90.00
_cell.angle_gamma   90.00
#
_symmetry.space_group_name_H-M   'P 1'
#
loop_
_entity.id
_entity.type
_entity.pdbx_description
1 polymer ?
#
loop_
_entity_poly.entity_id
_entity_poly.type
_entity_poly.pdbx_seq_one_letter_code
_entity_poly.pdbx_strand_id
1 'polypeptide(L)'
;MKYLNRAVLTALTFSGFSSLALATDGVPFVHGSGEWRVTHADWRVVCDNLGRGQCHIKTVPVDPGVSLQESAEDRNQDRDDAQDTHSITYYPGNKDQEARFQFHTRTTFAPDYDQLTLWVDRKRYVLDPEQVKAHKTSSGKVVAETFDVTDKKLVNRLLDGMKKGLTLKVQYGVYNPESYSLNGVRASLKTLQKQQKEKRTISGNNTRSRSGKARTQAEETQAHFSKPR
;
A
#
# COMPACT_ATOMS: atom_id res chain seq x y z
N MET A 1 -52.26 29.49 46.10
CA MET A 1 -51.79 30.04 44.81
C MET A 1 -50.56 29.24 44.38
N LYS A 2 -50.60 28.71 43.14
CA LYS A 2 -49.64 27.76 42.57
C LYS A 2 -48.56 28.51 41.80
N TYR A 3 -47.27 28.21 42.00
CA TYR A 3 -46.25 28.38 40.95
C TYR A 3 -45.19 27.28 41.04
N LEU A 4 -45.28 26.33 40.10
CA LEU A 4 -44.22 25.36 39.80
C LEU A 4 -43.13 26.07 38.98
N ASN A 5 -41.89 26.06 39.46
CA ASN A 5 -40.73 26.38 38.63
C ASN A 5 -40.31 25.11 37.86
N ARG A 6 -40.61 25.10 36.56
CA ARG A 6 -40.08 24.11 35.61
C ARG A 6 -38.65 24.48 35.26
N ALA A 7 -37.69 23.69 35.73
CA ALA A 7 -36.33 23.68 35.22
C ALA A 7 -36.36 23.12 33.78
N VAL A 8 -36.00 23.98 32.83
CA VAL A 8 -35.85 23.63 31.42
C VAL A 8 -34.55 22.84 31.27
N LEU A 9 -34.67 21.55 30.98
CA LEU A 9 -33.56 20.67 30.65
C LEU A 9 -33.19 20.92 29.19
N THR A 10 -32.20 21.79 28.95
CA THR A 10 -31.66 22.03 27.61
C THR A 10 -30.81 20.84 27.19
N ALA A 11 -31.37 19.97 26.35
CA ALA A 11 -30.64 18.89 25.71
C ALA A 11 -29.64 19.49 24.69
N LEU A 12 -28.35 19.47 25.03
CA LEU A 12 -27.27 19.71 24.08
C LEU A 12 -27.21 18.52 23.11
N THR A 13 -27.81 18.68 21.93
CA THR A 13 -27.55 17.80 20.79
C THR A 13 -26.10 17.99 20.36
N PHE A 14 -25.25 17.05 20.75
CA PHE A 14 -23.90 16.93 20.25
C PHE A 14 -23.99 16.52 18.78
N SER A 15 -24.08 17.51 17.90
CA SER A 15 -23.95 17.33 16.46
C SER A 15 -22.60 16.67 16.21
N GLY A 16 -22.61 15.37 15.92
CA GLY A 16 -21.45 14.61 15.54
C GLY A 16 -20.84 15.22 14.28
N PHE A 17 -19.85 16.09 14.47
CA PHE A 17 -18.91 16.43 13.42
C PHE A 17 -18.13 15.16 13.12
N SER A 18 -18.66 14.35 12.20
CA SER A 18 -17.88 13.39 11.42
C SER A 18 -16.75 14.20 10.81
N SER A 19 -15.60 14.16 11.46
CA SER A 19 -14.42 14.88 11.04
C SER A 19 -14.01 14.24 9.72
N LEU A 20 -14.37 14.86 8.60
CA LEU A 20 -13.77 14.54 7.32
C LEU A 20 -12.28 14.85 7.48
N ALA A 21 -11.50 13.81 7.82
CA ALA A 21 -10.07 13.87 7.83
C ALA A 21 -9.64 14.05 6.37
N LEU A 22 -9.50 15.31 5.95
CA LEU A 22 -8.89 15.67 4.69
C LEU A 22 -7.52 14.97 4.65
N ALA A 23 -7.32 14.11 3.65
CA ALA A 23 -6.08 13.37 3.44
C ALA A 23 -4.93 14.37 3.23
N THR A 24 -4.30 14.73 4.33
CA THR A 24 -3.18 15.68 4.42
C THR A 24 -1.88 14.92 4.21
N ASP A 25 -0.92 15.57 3.57
CA ASP A 25 0.37 14.95 3.29
C ASP A 25 1.01 14.41 4.58
N GLY A 26 1.40 13.13 4.55
CA GLY A 26 1.99 12.43 5.69
C GLY A 26 1.05 12.06 6.83
N VAL A 27 -0.25 12.39 6.76
CA VAL A 27 -1.23 12.04 7.79
C VAL A 27 -1.87 10.68 7.48
N PRO A 28 -1.77 9.69 8.37
CA PRO A 28 -2.44 8.41 8.19
C PRO A 28 -3.95 8.50 8.34
N PHE A 29 -4.66 7.72 7.52
CA PHE A 29 -6.10 7.55 7.62
C PHE A 29 -6.49 6.10 7.29
N VAL A 30 -7.71 5.72 7.68
CA VAL A 30 -8.29 4.40 7.38
C VAL A 30 -9.37 4.59 6.32
N HIS A 31 -9.24 3.87 5.21
CA HIS A 31 -10.24 3.83 4.15
C HIS A 31 -11.43 2.96 4.54
N GLY A 32 -12.61 3.19 3.93
CA GLY A 32 -13.83 2.43 4.21
C GLY A 32 -13.69 0.92 4.01
N SER A 33 -12.81 0.50 3.10
CA SER A 33 -12.45 -0.90 2.86
C SER A 33 -11.60 -1.55 3.97
N GLY A 34 -11.20 -0.80 4.99
CA GLY A 34 -10.33 -1.27 6.07
C GLY A 34 -8.83 -1.19 5.73
N GLU A 35 -8.45 -0.52 4.66
CA GLU A 35 -7.04 -0.22 4.36
C GLU A 35 -6.53 0.95 5.19
N TRP A 36 -5.32 0.81 5.72
CA TRP A 36 -4.57 1.94 6.29
C TRP A 36 -3.77 2.61 5.17
N ARG A 37 -3.92 3.93 5.03
CA ARG A 37 -3.32 4.71 3.94
C ARG A 37 -2.54 5.91 4.48
N VAL A 38 -1.42 6.25 3.84
CA VAL A 38 -0.68 7.51 4.04
C VAL A 38 -0.23 8.02 2.67
N THR A 39 -0.54 9.27 2.33
CA THR A 39 -0.10 9.89 1.07
C THR A 39 1.11 10.77 1.34
N HIS A 40 2.11 10.70 0.46
CA HIS A 40 3.31 11.53 0.41
C HIS A 40 3.48 12.06 -1.01
N ALA A 41 3.07 13.30 -1.25
CA ALA A 41 2.99 13.91 -2.58
C ALA A 41 2.29 12.99 -3.60
N ASP A 42 3.03 12.49 -4.59
CA ASP A 42 2.49 11.69 -5.69
C ASP A 42 2.45 10.18 -5.40
N TRP A 43 2.74 9.78 -4.15
CA TRP A 43 2.85 8.38 -3.75
C TRP A 43 2.02 8.10 -2.51
N ARG A 44 1.46 6.89 -2.43
CA ARG A 44 0.66 6.44 -1.31
C ARG A 44 1.15 5.11 -0.78
N VAL A 45 1.34 5.04 0.54
CA VAL A 45 1.50 3.77 1.26
C VAL A 45 0.12 3.23 1.55
N VAL A 46 -0.09 1.94 1.24
CA VAL A 46 -1.33 1.22 1.50
C VAL A 46 -0.98 -0.04 2.27
N CYS A 47 -1.71 -0.32 3.35
CA CYS A 47 -1.59 -1.54 4.14
C CYS A 47 -2.97 -2.13 4.42
N ASP A 48 -3.18 -3.40 4.12
CA ASP A 48 -4.48 -4.04 4.35
C ASP A 48 -4.76 -4.23 5.86
N ASN A 49 -5.99 -4.61 6.21
CA ASN A 49 -6.36 -5.05 7.56
C ASN A 49 -6.00 -4.04 8.66
N LEU A 50 -6.32 -2.77 8.44
CA LEU A 50 -6.05 -1.65 9.34
C LEU A 50 -4.55 -1.49 9.66
N GLY A 51 -3.68 -1.72 8.66
CA GLY A 51 -2.23 -1.62 8.82
C GLY A 51 -1.55 -2.92 9.22
N ARG A 52 -2.30 -4.00 9.48
CA ARG A 52 -1.76 -5.30 9.91
C ARG A 52 -1.44 -6.25 8.75
N GLY A 53 -1.95 -5.96 7.56
CA GLY A 53 -1.88 -6.79 6.36
C GLY A 53 -0.56 -6.65 5.58
N GLN A 54 -0.62 -6.95 4.29
CA GLN A 54 0.48 -6.65 3.37
C GLN A 54 0.52 -5.13 3.16
N CYS A 55 1.71 -4.57 3.04
CA CYS A 55 1.88 -3.17 2.73
C CYS A 55 2.60 -3.01 1.39
N HIS A 56 2.22 -2.01 0.62
CA HIS A 56 2.85 -1.62 -0.63
C HIS A 56 2.83 -0.10 -0.78
N ILE A 57 3.59 0.43 -1.74
CA ILE A 57 3.46 1.83 -2.15
C ILE A 57 2.96 1.86 -3.59
N LYS A 58 1.99 2.73 -3.88
CA LYS A 58 1.48 2.96 -5.24
C LYS A 58 1.54 4.43 -5.62
N THR A 59 1.69 4.74 -6.89
CA THR A 59 1.53 6.12 -7.39
C THR A 59 0.08 6.56 -7.22
N VAL A 60 -0.13 7.82 -6.82
CA VAL A 60 -1.45 8.43 -6.82
C VAL A 60 -1.66 9.02 -8.22
N PRO A 61 -2.65 8.55 -9.00
CA PRO A 61 -2.93 9.15 -10.29
C PRO A 61 -3.29 10.62 -10.07
N VAL A 62 -2.60 11.50 -10.79
CA VAL A 62 -2.98 12.90 -10.90
C VAL A 62 -3.78 13.00 -12.18
N ASP A 63 -5.11 13.03 -12.07
CA ASP A 63 -5.93 13.32 -13.24
C ASP A 63 -5.68 14.78 -13.64
N PRO A 64 -5.21 15.07 -14.87
CA PRO A 64 -4.75 16.41 -15.26
C PRO A 64 -5.88 17.46 -15.41
N GLY A 65 -7.11 17.16 -14.95
CA GLY A 65 -8.25 18.07 -14.99
C GLY A 65 -9.06 18.15 -13.70
N VAL A 66 -8.66 17.43 -12.64
CA VAL A 66 -9.41 17.38 -11.38
C VAL A 66 -8.67 18.23 -10.35
N SER A 67 -9.36 19.18 -9.73
CA SER A 67 -8.76 20.04 -8.72
C SER A 67 -8.23 19.19 -7.55
N LEU A 68 -7.17 19.65 -6.84
CA LEU A 68 -6.65 18.96 -5.65
C LEU A 68 -7.73 18.76 -4.56
N GLN A 69 -8.79 19.57 -4.62
CA GLN A 69 -9.93 19.54 -3.70
C GLN A 69 -10.96 18.47 -4.08
N GLU A 70 -11.29 18.33 -5.37
CA GLU A 70 -12.10 17.20 -5.87
C GLU A 70 -11.35 15.87 -5.75
N SER A 71 -10.02 15.86 -5.93
CA SER A 71 -9.16 14.70 -5.67
C SER A 71 -9.23 14.24 -4.21
N ALA A 72 -9.55 15.12 -3.25
CA ALA A 72 -9.69 14.75 -1.84
C ALA A 72 -11.02 14.04 -1.54
N GLU A 73 -12.08 14.33 -2.30
CA GLU A 73 -13.38 13.64 -2.21
C GLU A 73 -13.34 12.32 -2.99
N ASP A 74 -12.74 12.29 -4.18
CA ASP A 74 -12.51 11.06 -4.97
C ASP A 74 -11.59 10.05 -4.25
N ARG A 75 -10.73 10.50 -3.33
CA ARG A 75 -9.86 9.63 -2.49
C ARG A 75 -10.62 8.68 -1.56
N ASN A 76 -11.90 8.94 -1.31
CA ASN A 76 -12.77 8.11 -0.46
C ASN A 76 -13.80 7.32 -1.26
N GLN A 77 -13.87 7.49 -2.58
CA GLN A 77 -14.83 6.79 -3.43
C GLN A 77 -14.09 5.73 -4.24
N ASP A 78 -14.36 4.47 -3.90
CA ASP A 78 -13.95 3.25 -4.62
C ASP A 78 -14.53 3.22 -6.04
N ARG A 79 -14.17 4.17 -6.90
CA ARG A 79 -14.29 3.95 -8.34
C ARG A 79 -13.15 3.03 -8.74
N ASP A 80 -13.37 1.73 -8.54
CA ASP A 80 -12.60 0.62 -9.09
C ASP A 80 -11.13 0.98 -9.40
N ASP A 81 -10.36 1.26 -8.33
CA ASP A 81 -8.93 1.64 -8.36
C ASP A 81 -8.08 0.67 -9.23
N ALA A 82 -8.60 -0.51 -9.52
CA ALA A 82 -7.98 -1.56 -10.33
C ALA A 82 -8.20 -1.43 -11.85
N GLN A 83 -9.24 -0.73 -12.34
CA GLN A 83 -9.58 -0.78 -13.77
C GLN A 83 -9.10 0.44 -14.57
N ASP A 84 -8.95 1.61 -13.94
CA ASP A 84 -8.76 2.86 -14.69
C ASP A 84 -7.48 3.63 -14.35
N THR A 85 -6.45 3.04 -13.74
CA THR A 85 -5.26 3.84 -13.35
C THR A 85 -3.93 3.24 -13.78
N HIS A 86 -3.18 4.00 -14.58
CA HIS A 86 -1.76 3.80 -14.79
C HIS A 86 -1.06 3.95 -13.45
N SER A 87 -0.54 2.86 -12.89
CA SER A 87 0.04 2.89 -11.55
C SER A 87 1.26 1.99 -11.40
N ILE A 88 2.18 2.43 -10.56
CA ILE A 88 3.36 1.65 -10.20
C ILE A 88 3.24 1.27 -8.75
N THR A 89 3.21 -0.03 -8.50
CA THR A 89 3.15 -0.58 -7.15
C THR A 89 4.46 -1.26 -6.79
N TYR A 90 5.08 -0.85 -5.69
CA TYR A 90 6.24 -1.54 -5.12
C TYR A 90 5.81 -2.39 -3.93
N TYR A 91 6.03 -3.69 -4.05
CA TYR A 91 5.86 -4.64 -2.97
C TYR A 91 7.22 -4.91 -2.32
N PRO A 92 7.41 -4.53 -1.05
CA PRO A 92 8.60 -4.90 -0.32
C PRO A 92 8.60 -6.42 -0.09
N GLY A 93 9.71 -7.07 -0.42
CA GLY A 93 9.85 -8.50 -0.16
C GLY A 93 9.69 -8.82 1.32
N ASN A 94 9.03 -9.94 1.63
CA ASN A 94 9.05 -10.55 2.96
C ASN A 94 10.01 -11.76 2.94
N LYS A 95 10.06 -12.57 4.00
CA LYS A 95 11.00 -13.72 4.06
C LYS A 95 10.82 -14.69 2.88
N ASP A 96 9.61 -14.76 2.33
CA ASP A 96 9.20 -15.75 1.34
C ASP A 96 8.82 -15.10 -0.02
N GLN A 97 8.94 -13.78 -0.13
CA GLN A 97 8.56 -13.02 -1.32
C GLN A 97 9.68 -12.07 -1.72
N GLU A 98 10.05 -12.11 -2.98
CA GLU A 98 10.96 -11.12 -3.54
C GLU A 98 10.26 -9.77 -3.68
N ALA A 99 11.04 -8.69 -3.53
CA ALA A 99 10.53 -7.37 -3.82
C ALA A 99 10.22 -7.28 -5.32
N ARG A 100 9.11 -6.65 -5.70
CA ARG A 100 8.72 -6.50 -7.10
C ARG A 100 8.13 -5.12 -7.37
N PHE A 101 8.31 -4.66 -8.60
CA PHE A 101 7.52 -3.55 -9.15
C PHE A 101 6.41 -4.13 -10.02
N GLN A 102 5.18 -3.69 -9.80
CA GLN A 102 4.05 -4.01 -10.64
C GLN A 102 3.58 -2.76 -11.37
N PHE A 103 3.47 -2.83 -12.69
CA PHE A 103 3.00 -1.75 -13.54
C PHE A 103 1.59 -2.09 -14.01
N HIS A 104 0.64 -1.20 -13.76
CA HIS A 104 -0.73 -1.27 -14.25
C HIS A 104 -0.90 -0.27 -15.39
N THR A 105 -1.61 -0.66 -16.45
CA THR A 105 -1.89 0.19 -17.61
C THR A 105 -3.38 0.18 -17.92
N ARG A 106 -3.91 1.27 -18.48
CA ARG A 106 -5.27 1.27 -19.04
C ARG A 106 -5.35 0.52 -20.36
N THR A 107 -4.26 0.49 -21.12
CA THR A 107 -4.25 -0.12 -22.44
C THR A 107 -3.85 -1.58 -22.34
N THR A 108 -4.52 -2.39 -23.13
CA THR A 108 -4.24 -3.80 -23.28
C THR A 108 -2.84 -3.98 -23.90
N PHE A 109 -1.89 -4.59 -23.18
CA PHE A 109 -0.61 -4.91 -23.77
C PHE A 109 -0.81 -5.94 -24.89
N ALA A 110 -0.18 -5.70 -26.06
CA ALA A 110 -0.13 -6.71 -27.10
C ALA A 110 0.50 -8.00 -26.52
N PRO A 111 0.03 -9.20 -26.92
CA PRO A 111 0.61 -10.48 -26.48
C PRO A 111 2.12 -10.56 -26.73
N ASP A 112 2.59 -9.83 -27.74
CA ASP A 112 3.95 -9.83 -28.24
C ASP A 112 4.68 -8.54 -27.82
N TYR A 113 4.65 -8.19 -26.53
CA TYR A 113 5.43 -7.03 -26.08
C TYR A 113 6.92 -7.30 -26.36
N ASP A 114 7.49 -6.61 -27.34
CA ASP A 114 8.89 -6.84 -27.75
C ASP A 114 9.88 -6.37 -26.68
N GLN A 115 9.54 -5.29 -25.96
CA GLN A 115 10.44 -4.66 -25.01
C GLN A 115 9.71 -3.75 -24.00
N LEU A 116 10.01 -3.93 -22.71
CA LEU A 116 9.70 -2.98 -21.66
C LEU A 116 10.96 -2.15 -21.36
N THR A 117 10.87 -0.84 -21.47
CA THR A 117 11.97 0.07 -21.14
C THR A 117 11.55 1.02 -20.02
N LEU A 118 12.41 1.15 -19.02
CA LEU A 118 12.25 2.07 -17.91
C LEU A 118 13.35 3.14 -17.96
N TRP A 119 13.04 4.37 -17.55
CA TRP A 119 14.04 5.40 -17.30
C TRP A 119 13.86 5.95 -15.91
N VAL A 120 14.95 6.03 -15.16
CA VAL A 120 15.00 6.93 -13.99
C VAL A 120 15.83 8.13 -14.41
N ASP A 121 15.18 9.27 -14.55
CA ASP A 121 15.72 10.47 -15.19
C ASP A 121 16.31 10.15 -16.57
N ARG A 122 17.64 10.22 -16.71
CA ARG A 122 18.36 9.93 -17.96
C ARG A 122 18.89 8.50 -18.05
N LYS A 123 18.80 7.72 -16.98
CA LYS A 123 19.33 6.35 -16.95
C LYS A 123 18.30 5.37 -17.47
N ARG A 124 18.59 4.76 -18.62
CA ARG A 124 17.76 3.78 -19.31
C ARG A 124 18.00 2.36 -18.77
N TYR A 125 16.92 1.61 -18.60
CA TYR A 125 16.89 0.18 -18.28
C TYR A 125 16.02 -0.50 -19.33
N VAL A 126 16.64 -1.30 -20.19
CA VAL A 126 15.92 -2.17 -21.12
C VAL A 126 15.74 -3.50 -20.42
N LEU A 127 14.50 -3.97 -20.31
CA LEU A 127 14.19 -5.18 -19.58
C LEU A 127 14.10 -6.35 -20.54
N ASP A 128 14.82 -7.43 -20.23
CA ASP A 128 14.70 -8.69 -20.95
C ASP A 128 13.33 -9.33 -20.63
N PRO A 129 12.69 -10.03 -21.58
CA PRO A 129 11.41 -10.69 -21.32
C PRO A 129 11.43 -11.66 -20.13
N GLU A 130 12.58 -12.26 -19.82
CA GLU A 130 12.76 -13.13 -18.64
C GLU A 130 12.76 -12.38 -17.30
N GLN A 131 13.01 -11.07 -17.31
CA GLN A 131 12.99 -10.20 -16.12
C GLN A 131 11.59 -9.69 -15.79
N VAL A 132 10.62 -9.96 -16.67
CA VAL A 132 9.26 -9.43 -16.62
C VAL A 132 8.26 -10.58 -16.65
N LYS A 133 7.36 -10.61 -15.67
CA LYS A 133 6.21 -11.53 -15.68
C LYS A 133 4.94 -10.77 -16.05
N ALA A 134 4.43 -11.09 -17.23
CA ALA A 134 3.12 -10.65 -17.69
C ALA A 134 2.00 -11.44 -16.98
N HIS A 135 1.00 -10.75 -16.42
CA HIS A 135 -0.20 -11.42 -15.90
C HIS A 135 -1.35 -11.25 -16.89
N LYS A 136 -2.02 -12.37 -17.21
CA LYS A 136 -3.13 -12.40 -18.16
C LYS A 136 -4.38 -11.73 -17.58
N THR A 137 -5.13 -11.03 -18.42
CA THR A 137 -6.51 -10.63 -18.08
C THR A 137 -7.39 -11.85 -17.81
N SER A 138 -8.44 -11.65 -17.01
CA SER A 138 -9.48 -12.64 -16.72
C SER A 138 -10.27 -13.11 -17.96
N SER A 139 -10.13 -12.43 -19.10
CA SER A 139 -10.87 -12.69 -20.35
C SER A 139 -10.31 -13.82 -21.23
N GLY A 140 -9.16 -14.41 -20.88
CA GLY A 140 -8.55 -15.53 -21.63
C GLY A 140 -7.87 -15.13 -22.96
N LYS A 141 -8.04 -13.88 -23.43
CA LYS A 141 -7.16 -13.31 -24.47
C LYS A 141 -5.84 -12.92 -23.81
N VAL A 142 -4.72 -13.28 -24.45
CA VAL A 142 -3.36 -12.97 -23.98
C VAL A 142 -3.13 -11.47 -24.16
N VAL A 143 -3.59 -10.75 -23.16
CA VAL A 143 -3.40 -9.34 -22.98
C VAL A 143 -2.95 -9.23 -21.54
N ALA A 144 -1.81 -8.58 -21.31
CA ALA A 144 -1.44 -8.26 -19.95
C ALA A 144 -2.08 -6.92 -19.57
N GLU A 145 -2.68 -6.86 -18.38
CA GLU A 145 -3.04 -5.60 -17.71
C GLU A 145 -1.94 -5.18 -16.72
N THR A 146 -1.14 -6.15 -16.29
CA THR A 146 -0.07 -5.94 -15.32
C THR A 146 1.20 -6.68 -15.70
N PHE A 147 2.33 -6.03 -15.43
CA PHE A 147 3.65 -6.65 -15.49
C PHE A 147 4.35 -6.54 -14.14
N ASP A 148 4.94 -7.64 -13.70
CA ASP A 148 5.83 -7.66 -12.54
C ASP A 148 7.29 -7.70 -13.00
N VAL A 149 8.11 -6.78 -12.51
CA VAL A 149 9.57 -6.88 -12.58
C VAL A 149 10.03 -7.68 -11.36
N THR A 150 10.50 -8.90 -11.58
CA THR A 150 10.85 -9.85 -10.52
C THR A 150 12.37 -10.02 -10.35
N ASP A 151 13.19 -9.62 -11.33
CA ASP A 151 14.66 -9.70 -11.17
C ASP A 151 15.11 -8.84 -9.99
N LYS A 152 15.57 -9.50 -8.92
CA LYS A 152 15.94 -8.87 -7.65
C LYS A 152 17.03 -7.79 -7.81
N LYS A 153 18.01 -8.01 -8.69
CA LYS A 153 19.10 -7.04 -8.91
C LYS A 153 18.54 -5.79 -9.58
N LEU A 154 17.69 -5.94 -10.58
CA LEU A 154 17.02 -4.87 -11.29
C LEU A 154 16.07 -4.10 -10.38
N VAL A 155 15.22 -4.78 -9.59
CA VAL A 155 14.33 -4.13 -8.62
C VAL A 155 15.13 -3.26 -7.66
N ASN A 156 16.23 -3.76 -7.11
CA ASN A 156 17.09 -2.97 -6.22
C ASN A 156 17.72 -1.76 -6.93
N ARG A 157 18.22 -1.93 -8.16
CA ARG A 157 18.78 -0.82 -8.96
C ARG A 157 17.74 0.25 -9.28
N LEU A 158 16.53 -0.17 -9.66
CA LEU A 158 15.40 0.72 -9.93
C LEU A 158 15.02 1.47 -8.67
N LEU A 159 14.84 0.78 -7.55
CA LEU A 159 14.50 1.39 -6.27
C LEU A 159 15.56 2.40 -5.81
N ASP A 160 16.84 2.09 -5.98
CA ASP A 160 17.93 3.02 -5.64
C ASP A 160 18.00 4.22 -6.57
N GLY A 161 17.68 4.04 -7.84
CA GLY A 161 17.45 5.13 -8.77
C GLY A 161 16.28 6.01 -8.31
N MET A 162 15.12 5.41 -8.05
CA MET A 162 13.89 6.12 -7.70
C MET A 162 14.01 6.93 -6.41
N LYS A 163 14.83 6.47 -5.44
CA LYS A 163 15.14 7.23 -4.22
C LYS A 163 15.92 8.53 -4.50
N LYS A 164 16.60 8.64 -5.64
CA LYS A 164 17.51 9.77 -5.96
C LYS A 164 17.01 10.61 -7.13
N GLY A 165 16.20 10.01 -8.01
CA GLY A 165 15.71 10.65 -9.21
C GLY A 165 14.47 11.50 -9.01
N LEU A 166 14.05 12.16 -10.08
CA LEU A 166 12.90 13.06 -10.13
C LEU A 166 11.75 12.47 -10.95
N THR A 167 12.07 11.71 -12.00
CA THR A 167 11.07 11.15 -12.89
C THR A 167 11.37 9.68 -13.20
N LEU A 168 10.31 8.86 -13.20
CA LEU A 168 10.32 7.51 -13.77
C LEU A 168 9.51 7.53 -15.06
N LYS A 169 10.10 7.06 -16.16
CA LYS A 169 9.39 6.83 -17.40
C LYS A 169 9.24 5.35 -17.69
N VAL A 170 8.08 4.95 -18.21
CA VAL A 170 7.76 3.58 -18.57
C VAL A 170 7.34 3.57 -20.04
N GLN A 171 8.05 2.82 -20.87
CA GLN A 171 7.70 2.62 -22.27
C GLN A 171 7.53 1.14 -22.54
N TYR A 172 6.41 0.80 -23.18
CA TYR A 172 6.12 -0.53 -23.68
C TYR A 172 5.98 -0.45 -25.20
N GLY A 173 6.69 -1.31 -25.93
CA GLY A 173 6.63 -1.36 -27.40
C GLY A 173 6.88 0.00 -28.07
N VAL A 174 6.04 0.34 -29.05
CA VAL A 174 6.15 1.58 -29.85
C VAL A 174 5.37 2.77 -29.28
N TYR A 175 4.73 2.62 -28.11
CA TYR A 175 3.92 3.67 -27.52
C TYR A 175 4.77 4.78 -26.89
N ASN A 176 4.14 5.94 -26.69
CA ASN A 176 4.80 7.06 -26.00
C ASN A 176 5.08 6.68 -24.54
N PRO A 177 6.26 7.02 -24.00
CA PRO A 177 6.58 6.74 -22.61
C PRO A 177 5.66 7.50 -21.66
N GLU A 178 5.09 6.79 -20.70
CA GLU A 178 4.39 7.36 -19.56
C GLU A 178 5.40 7.91 -18.56
N SER A 179 5.09 9.04 -17.94
CA SER A 179 5.98 9.70 -16.99
C SER A 179 5.33 9.82 -15.62
N TYR A 180 6.07 9.44 -14.59
CA TYR A 180 5.66 9.45 -13.20
C TYR A 180 6.62 10.30 -12.39
N SER A 181 6.07 11.19 -11.57
CA SER A 181 6.85 11.93 -10.58
C SER A 181 7.37 10.98 -9.51
N LEU A 182 8.63 11.17 -9.10
CA LEU A 182 9.24 10.46 -7.97
C LEU A 182 9.19 11.26 -6.67
N ASN A 183 8.47 12.39 -6.67
CA ASN A 183 8.28 13.19 -5.47
C ASN A 183 7.49 12.40 -4.43
N GLY A 184 8.02 12.28 -3.21
CA GLY A 184 7.40 11.51 -2.12
C GLY A 184 7.81 10.03 -2.02
N VAL A 185 8.51 9.45 -3.03
CA VAL A 185 8.97 8.05 -2.98
C VAL A 185 9.76 7.74 -1.71
N ARG A 186 10.72 8.61 -1.36
CA ARG A 186 11.57 8.40 -0.17
C ARG A 186 10.75 8.40 1.13
N ALA A 187 9.80 9.32 1.25
CA ALA A 187 8.94 9.42 2.42
C ALA A 187 8.02 8.19 2.52
N SER A 188 7.40 7.79 1.41
CA SER A 188 6.60 6.56 1.30
C SER A 188 7.39 5.31 1.69
N LEU A 189 8.62 5.16 1.21
CA LEU A 189 9.48 4.02 1.58
C LEU A 189 9.83 4.02 3.07
N LYS A 190 10.11 5.19 3.66
CA LYS A 190 10.38 5.30 5.10
C LYS A 190 9.16 4.91 5.93
N THR A 191 7.98 5.37 5.53
CA THR A 191 6.70 5.03 6.18
C THR A 191 6.40 3.54 6.07
N LEU A 192 6.59 2.95 4.88
CA LEU A 192 6.45 1.52 4.64
C LEU A 192 7.38 0.69 5.56
N GLN A 193 8.66 1.06 5.64
CA GLN A 193 9.64 0.39 6.51
C GLN A 193 9.26 0.50 7.99
N LYS A 194 8.77 1.67 8.43
CA LYS A 194 8.29 1.88 9.80
C LYS A 194 7.14 0.91 10.12
N GLN A 195 6.14 0.83 9.24
CA GLN A 195 5.00 -0.07 9.43
C GLN A 195 5.41 -1.55 9.48
N GLN A 196 6.33 -1.97 8.61
CA GLN A 196 6.85 -3.33 8.64
C GLN A 196 7.59 -3.66 9.94
N LYS A 197 8.35 -2.71 10.50
CA LYS A 197 9.04 -2.87 11.78
C LYS A 197 8.04 -3.00 12.93
N GLU A 198 7.02 -2.15 12.98
CA GLU A 198 5.97 -2.18 14.00
C GLU A 198 5.20 -3.50 13.99
N LYS A 199 4.84 -4.01 12.80
CA LYS A 199 4.20 -5.32 12.63
C LYS A 199 5.05 -6.47 13.19
N ARG A 200 6.37 -6.46 12.97
CA ARG A 200 7.29 -7.49 13.49
C ARG A 200 7.35 -7.47 15.02
N THR A 201 7.35 -6.28 15.63
CA THR A 201 7.37 -6.14 17.09
C THR A 201 6.10 -6.72 17.71
N ILE A 202 4.92 -6.43 17.15
CA ILE A 202 3.63 -6.94 17.64
C ILE A 202 3.57 -8.46 17.51
N SER A 203 3.97 -9.01 16.35
CA SER A 203 3.99 -10.45 16.12
C SER A 203 4.93 -11.17 17.09
N GLY A 204 6.13 -10.64 17.33
CA GLY A 204 7.11 -11.23 18.25
C GLY A 204 6.65 -11.23 19.71
N ASN A 205 5.99 -10.16 20.17
CA ASN A 205 5.49 -10.06 21.54
C ASN A 205 4.35 -11.06 21.82
N ASN A 206 3.47 -11.30 20.84
CA ASN A 206 2.39 -12.28 20.97
C ASN A 206 2.91 -13.72 21.04
N THR A 207 3.97 -14.06 20.32
CA THR A 207 4.59 -15.39 20.37
C THR A 207 5.28 -15.63 21.72
N ARG A 208 5.95 -14.62 22.28
CA ARG A 208 6.65 -14.73 23.57
C ARG A 208 5.68 -14.85 24.76
N SER A 209 4.57 -14.11 24.73
CA SER A 209 3.52 -14.18 25.76
C SER A 209 2.83 -15.56 25.81
N ARG A 210 2.59 -16.18 24.65
CA ARG A 210 2.04 -17.55 24.58
C ARG A 210 3.03 -18.63 25.04
N SER A 211 4.32 -18.49 24.72
CA SER A 211 5.37 -19.40 25.19
C SER A 211 5.56 -19.36 26.71
N GLY A 212 5.43 -18.17 27.33
CA GLY A 212 5.49 -18.02 28.78
C GLY A 212 4.32 -18.70 29.50
N LYS A 213 3.09 -18.47 29.05
CA LYS A 213 1.90 -19.10 29.65
C LYS A 213 1.85 -20.61 29.52
N ALA A 214 2.31 -21.18 28.41
CA ALA A 214 2.36 -22.63 28.22
C ALA A 214 3.39 -23.31 29.14
N ARG A 215 4.50 -22.62 29.46
CA ARG A 215 5.55 -23.17 30.32
C ARG A 215 5.14 -23.17 31.80
N THR A 216 4.42 -22.15 32.26
CA THR A 216 3.91 -22.09 33.64
C THR A 216 2.84 -23.16 33.91
N GLN A 217 1.98 -23.48 32.93
CA GLN A 217 0.97 -24.54 33.09
C GLN A 217 1.55 -25.96 33.06
N ALA A 218 2.65 -26.18 32.33
CA ALA A 218 3.34 -27.47 32.32
C ALA A 218 4.06 -27.77 33.66
N GLU A 219 4.64 -26.76 34.31
CA GLU A 219 5.29 -26.90 35.62
C GLU A 219 4.27 -27.06 36.76
N GLU A 220 3.09 -26.43 36.70
CA GLU A 220 2.02 -26.64 37.69
C GLU A 220 1.38 -28.03 37.60
N THR A 221 1.37 -28.65 36.42
CA THR A 221 0.78 -29.99 36.23
C THR A 221 1.71 -31.11 36.72
N GLN A 222 3.04 -30.91 36.68
CA GLN A 222 4.01 -31.90 37.16
C GLN A 222 4.17 -31.91 38.68
N ALA A 223 3.88 -30.82 39.39
CA ALA A 223 3.94 -30.77 40.85
C ALA A 223 2.83 -31.60 41.55
N HIS A 224 1.78 -32.01 40.83
CA HIS A 224 0.63 -32.71 41.41
C HIS A 224 0.69 -34.25 41.37
N PHE A 225 1.70 -34.85 40.73
CA PHE A 225 1.78 -36.30 40.52
C PHE A 225 2.90 -37.03 41.31
N SER A 226 3.60 -36.34 42.22
CA SER A 226 4.65 -36.97 43.04
C SER A 226 4.24 -37.12 44.50
N LYS A 227 3.27 -38.01 44.78
CA LYS A 227 3.13 -38.62 46.11
C LYS A 227 3.05 -40.15 45.97
N PRO A 228 4.11 -40.89 46.31
CA PRO A 228 4.03 -42.35 46.41
C PRO A 228 3.22 -42.74 47.67
N ARG A 229 2.44 -43.81 47.53
CA ARG A 229 1.85 -44.56 48.65
C ARG A 229 2.89 -45.52 49.22
#